data_AF-A0AAE1P8G1-F1
#
_entry.id   AF-A0AAE1P8G1-F1
#
_cell.length_a   1.000
_cell.length_b   1.000
_cell.length_c   1.000
_cell.angle_alpha   90.00
_cell.angle_beta   90.00
_cell.angle_gamma   90.00
#
_symmetry.space_group_name_H-M   'P 1'
#
loop_
_entity.id
_entity.type
_entity.pdbx_description
1 polymer ?
#
loop_
_entity_poly.entity_id
_entity_poly.type
_entity_poly.pdbx_seq_one_letter_code
_entity_poly.pdbx_strand_id
1 'polypeptide(L)'
;MQSFPQWPKQKMTTFDLLVFLEEKCLIEIYPNMWVALSIAVTTPVTVASAERSFSKLKLIKTYLRSTMSQERLNGLAINSIKKEMSKQVSYEETIDAFAARKSRPIRF
;
A
#
# COMPACT_ATOMS: atom_id res chain seq x y z
N MET A 1 -4.43 28.26 33.24
CA MET A 1 -5.38 27.37 32.53
C MET A 1 -5.22 27.61 31.05
N GLN A 2 -4.49 26.74 30.33
CA GLN A 2 -4.44 26.83 28.87
C GLN A 2 -5.81 26.43 28.33
N SER A 3 -6.47 27.37 27.65
CA SER A 3 -7.79 27.18 27.07
C SER A 3 -7.74 26.12 25.97
N PHE A 4 -8.61 25.11 26.09
CA PHE A 4 -8.78 24.08 25.08
C PHE A 4 -9.11 24.71 23.71
N PRO A 5 -8.44 24.32 22.61
CA PRO A 5 -8.68 24.88 21.29
C PRO A 5 -10.14 24.61 20.84
N GLN A 6 -10.78 25.62 20.25
CA GLN A 6 -12.15 25.49 19.77
C GLN A 6 -12.25 24.38 18.71
N TRP A 7 -13.13 23.42 18.93
CA TRP A 7 -13.40 22.36 17.95
C TRP A 7 -13.95 22.98 16.66
N PRO A 8 -13.50 22.51 15.47
CA PRO A 8 -14.10 22.93 14.21
C PRO A 8 -15.59 22.55 14.21
N LYS A 9 -16.46 23.55 14.03
CA LYS A 9 -17.93 23.39 14.05
C LYS A 9 -18.50 22.78 12.76
N GLN A 10 -17.64 22.43 11.81
CA GLN A 10 -17.99 22.01 10.46
C GLN A 10 -17.65 20.54 10.24
N LYS A 11 -18.39 19.86 9.37
CA LYS A 11 -18.09 18.47 8.98
C LYS A 11 -16.70 18.43 8.34
N MET A 12 -15.81 17.62 8.92
CA MET A 12 -14.40 17.53 8.57
C MET A 12 -14.05 16.07 8.29
N THR A 13 -13.16 15.81 7.33
CA THR A 13 -12.76 14.45 6.98
C THR A 13 -11.95 13.84 8.13
N THR A 14 -11.93 12.52 8.24
CA THR A 14 -11.11 11.83 9.26
C THR A 14 -9.62 12.17 9.15
N PHE A 15 -9.13 12.40 7.93
CA PHE A 15 -7.77 12.87 7.66
C PHE A 15 -7.53 14.29 8.20
N ASP A 16 -8.44 15.21 7.90
CA ASP A 16 -8.35 16.60 8.33
C ASP A 16 -8.35 16.68 9.88
N LEU A 17 -9.18 15.87 10.55
CA LEU A 17 -9.22 15.76 12.01
C LEU A 17 -7.90 15.25 12.61
N LEU A 18 -7.24 14.32 11.92
CA LEU A 18 -5.93 13.80 12.34
C LEU A 18 -4.87 14.91 12.25
N VAL A 19 -4.81 15.64 11.13
CA VAL A 19 -3.89 16.79 10.97
C VAL A 19 -4.15 17.86 12.04
N PHE A 20 -5.40 18.16 12.36
CA PHE A 20 -5.74 19.12 13.41
C PHE A 20 -5.26 18.71 14.81
N LEU A 21 -5.34 17.42 15.14
CA LEU A 21 -4.84 16.91 16.43
C LEU A 21 -3.32 17.03 16.55
N GLU A 22 -2.60 16.85 15.44
CA GLU A 22 -1.15 17.04 15.35
C GLU A 22 -0.78 18.53 15.51
N GLU A 23 -1.42 19.43 14.75
CA GLU A 23 -1.16 20.87 14.82
C GLU A 23 -1.45 21.48 16.20
N LYS A 24 -2.40 20.93 16.94
CA LYS A 24 -2.76 21.40 18.28
C LYS A 24 -2.03 20.68 19.42
N CYS A 25 -1.09 19.79 19.11
CA CYS A 25 -0.33 19.00 20.08
C CYS A 25 -1.24 18.21 21.05
N LEU A 26 -2.41 17.76 20.56
CA LEU A 26 -3.42 17.06 21.37
C LEU A 26 -3.16 15.54 21.47
N ILE A 27 -2.12 15.06 20.78
CA ILE A 27 -1.72 13.64 20.75
C ILE A 27 -1.36 13.15 22.16
N GLU A 28 -0.68 13.98 22.96
CA GLU A 28 -0.28 13.64 24.33
C GLU A 28 -1.47 13.57 25.29
N ILE A 29 -2.53 14.34 25.02
CA ILE A 29 -3.73 14.43 25.87
C ILE A 29 -4.70 13.29 25.53
N TYR A 30 -4.79 12.90 24.24
CA TYR A 30 -5.71 11.86 23.76
C TYR A 30 -5.04 10.83 22.85
N PRO A 31 -4.09 10.03 23.38
CA PRO A 31 -3.36 9.05 22.58
C PRO A 31 -4.26 7.99 21.94
N ASN A 32 -5.32 7.56 22.64
CA ASN A 32 -6.26 6.57 22.12
C ASN A 32 -7.08 7.09 20.93
N MET A 33 -7.42 8.39 20.94
CA MET A 33 -8.15 9.01 19.82
C MET A 33 -7.25 9.14 18.59
N TRP A 34 -5.99 9.51 18.78
CA TRP A 34 -5.00 9.54 17.70
C TRP A 34 -4.83 8.18 17.05
N VAL A 35 -4.69 7.11 17.84
CA VAL A 35 -4.57 5.74 17.33
C VAL A 35 -5.82 5.32 16.58
N ALA A 36 -7.02 5.58 17.12
CA ALA A 36 -8.27 5.24 16.46
C ALA A 36 -8.44 5.96 15.10
N LEU A 37 -8.12 7.25 15.04
CA LEU A 37 -8.18 8.02 13.79
C LEU A 37 -7.10 7.57 12.80
N SER A 38 -5.90 7.27 13.27
CA SER A 38 -4.81 6.74 12.44
C SER A 38 -5.19 5.41 11.80
N ILE A 39 -5.80 4.51 12.59
CA ILE A 39 -6.34 3.25 12.08
C ILE A 39 -7.43 3.54 11.05
N ALA A 40 -8.40 4.41 11.36
CA ALA A 40 -9.51 4.73 10.46
C ALA A 40 -9.05 5.33 9.11
N VAL A 41 -8.00 6.16 9.11
CA VAL A 41 -7.40 6.75 7.91
C VAL A 41 -6.55 5.72 7.14
N THR A 42 -5.85 4.83 7.84
CA THR A 42 -4.98 3.81 7.24
C THR A 42 -5.76 2.62 6.70
N THR A 43 -6.85 2.24 7.36
CA THR A 43 -7.75 1.21 6.86
C THR A 43 -8.37 1.72 5.56
N PRO A 44 -8.20 1.02 4.43
CA PRO A 44 -8.85 1.42 3.21
C PRO A 44 -10.36 1.38 3.44
N VAL A 45 -10.98 2.56 3.46
CA VAL A 45 -12.44 2.73 3.66
C VAL A 45 -13.25 1.95 2.61
N THR A 46 -12.62 1.55 1.50
CA THR A 46 -13.24 0.81 0.41
C THR A 46 -12.75 -0.63 0.33
N VAL A 47 -13.64 -1.58 0.64
CA VAL A 47 -13.48 -3.02 0.34
C VAL A 47 -13.13 -3.25 -1.15
N ALA A 48 -13.56 -2.32 -2.01
CA ALA A 48 -13.29 -2.31 -3.46
C ALA A 48 -11.80 -2.43 -3.85
N SER A 49 -10.86 -1.94 -3.03
CA SER A 49 -9.42 -2.07 -3.33
C SER A 49 -8.92 -3.51 -3.12
N ALA A 50 -9.35 -4.13 -2.02
CA ALA A 50 -9.08 -5.53 -1.74
C ALA A 50 -9.76 -6.44 -2.77
N GLU A 51 -11.04 -6.18 -3.10
CA GLU A 51 -11.77 -6.90 -4.15
C GLU A 51 -11.10 -6.80 -5.52
N ARG A 52 -10.64 -5.60 -5.92
CA ARG A 52 -9.86 -5.42 -7.15
C ARG A 52 -8.59 -6.26 -7.13
N SER A 53 -7.86 -6.27 -6.01
CA SER A 53 -6.64 -7.07 -5.84
C SER A 53 -6.92 -8.58 -5.94
N PHE A 54 -7.95 -9.07 -5.27
CA PHE A 54 -8.37 -10.48 -5.35
C PHE A 54 -8.91 -10.87 -6.74
N SER A 55 -9.58 -9.96 -7.43
CA SER A 55 -10.01 -10.16 -8.82
C SER A 55 -8.82 -10.33 -9.76
N LYS A 56 -7.77 -9.50 -9.62
CA LYS A 56 -6.52 -9.64 -10.38
C LYS A 56 -5.80 -10.95 -10.06
N LEU A 57 -5.73 -11.33 -8.78
CA LEU A 57 -5.19 -12.62 -8.35
C LEU A 57 -5.91 -13.80 -9.00
N LYS A 58 -7.24 -13.77 -9.04
CA LYS A 58 -8.06 -14.80 -9.70
C LYS A 58 -7.73 -14.92 -11.18
N LEU A 59 -7.54 -13.79 -11.89
CA LEU A 59 -7.13 -13.78 -13.29
C LEU A 59 -5.74 -14.40 -13.48
N ILE A 60 -4.75 -14.02 -12.67
CA ILE A 60 -3.38 -14.57 -12.72
C ILE A 60 -3.40 -16.09 -12.51
N LYS A 61 -4.11 -16.56 -11.48
CA LYS A 61 -4.21 -17.98 -11.14
C LYS A 61 -4.93 -18.79 -12.22
N THR A 62 -5.94 -18.21 -12.87
CA THR A 62 -6.68 -18.87 -13.95
C THR A 62 -5.82 -18.98 -15.21
N TYR A 63 -5.08 -17.93 -15.55
CA TYR A 63 -4.19 -17.91 -16.72
C TYR A 63 -3.02 -18.89 -16.58
N LEU A 64 -2.44 -19.03 -15.38
CA LEU A 64 -1.23 -19.83 -15.12
C LEU A 64 -1.51 -21.20 -14.46
N ARG A 65 -2.74 -21.69 -14.56
CA ARG A 65 -3.30 -22.83 -13.79
C ARG A 65 -2.49 -24.13 -13.90
N SER A 66 -1.65 -24.31 -14.92
CA SER A 66 -0.93 -25.56 -15.17
C SER A 66 0.55 -25.58 -14.72
N THR A 67 1.15 -24.50 -14.18
CA THR A 67 2.62 -24.48 -14.01
C THR A 67 3.19 -23.60 -12.87
N MET A 68 2.38 -23.09 -11.95
CA MET A 68 2.82 -22.01 -11.05
C MET A 68 3.06 -22.46 -9.59
N SER A 69 4.27 -22.21 -9.08
CA SER A 69 4.57 -22.31 -7.64
C SER A 69 3.99 -21.12 -6.86
N GLN A 70 3.78 -21.30 -5.55
CA GLN A 70 3.24 -20.23 -4.69
C GLN A 70 4.15 -18.99 -4.63
N GLU A 71 5.46 -19.20 -4.65
CA GLU A 71 6.45 -18.11 -4.66
C GLU A 71 6.29 -17.23 -5.90
N ARG A 72 6.23 -17.86 -7.08
CA ARG A 72 6.03 -17.15 -8.35
C ARG A 72 4.66 -16.44 -8.36
N LEU A 73 3.63 -17.07 -7.80
CA LEU A 73 2.28 -16.48 -7.71
C LEU A 73 2.29 -15.22 -6.86
N ASN A 74 2.94 -15.28 -5.70
CA ASN A 74 3.03 -14.13 -4.80
C ASN A 74 3.80 -12.97 -5.44
N GLY A 75 4.91 -13.25 -6.14
CA GLY A 75 5.67 -12.23 -6.86
C GLY A 75 4.83 -11.52 -7.94
N LEU A 76 4.08 -12.28 -8.75
CA LEU A 76 3.20 -11.73 -9.78
C LEU A 76 1.99 -10.99 -9.20
N ALA A 77 1.45 -11.47 -8.09
CA ALA A 77 0.39 -10.79 -7.35
C ALA A 77 0.83 -9.41 -6.87
N ILE A 78 1.98 -9.34 -6.20
CA ILE A 78 2.55 -8.10 -5.67
C ILE A 78 2.83 -7.13 -6.82
N ASN A 79 3.43 -7.60 -7.92
CA ASN A 79 3.69 -6.76 -9.10
C ASN A 79 2.41 -6.22 -9.74
N SER A 80 1.34 -7.02 -9.77
CA SER A 80 0.03 -6.62 -10.30
C SER A 80 -0.68 -5.60 -9.41
N ILE A 81 -0.60 -5.76 -8.07
CA ILE A 81 -1.14 -4.81 -7.10
C ILE A 81 -0.37 -3.49 -7.15
N LYS A 82 0.97 -3.57 -7.22
CA LYS A 82 1.87 -2.41 -7.31
C LYS A 82 2.16 -1.97 -8.74
N LYS A 83 1.25 -2.23 -9.69
CA LYS A 83 1.47 -1.98 -11.12
C LYS A 83 1.91 -0.54 -11.42
N GLU A 84 1.33 0.46 -10.74
CA GLU A 84 1.70 1.86 -10.96
C GLU A 84 3.13 2.16 -10.51
N MET A 85 3.58 1.58 -9.40
CA MET A 85 4.98 1.68 -8.96
C MET A 85 5.92 0.92 -9.90
N SER A 86 5.48 -0.24 -10.41
CA SER A 86 6.23 -1.06 -11.36
C SER A 86 6.50 -0.33 -12.69
N LYS A 87 5.57 0.53 -13.14
CA LYS A 87 5.77 1.37 -14.34
C LYS A 87 6.81 2.47 -14.17
N GLN A 88 7.09 2.89 -12.93
CA GLN A 88 8.09 3.91 -12.63
C GLN A 88 9.51 3.34 -12.63
N VAL A 89 9.65 2.02 -12.58
CA VAL A 89 10.94 1.32 -12.67
C VAL A 89 11.32 1.19 -14.14
N SER A 90 12.55 1.58 -14.50
CA SER A 90 13.09 1.39 -15.83
C SER A 90 13.27 -0.10 -16.14
N TYR A 91 12.59 -0.57 -17.18
CA TYR A 91 12.73 -1.95 -17.66
C TYR A 91 14.14 -2.22 -18.19
N GLU A 92 14.76 -1.23 -18.83
CA GLU A 92 16.12 -1.36 -19.38
C GLU A 92 17.14 -1.58 -18.25
N GLU A 93 17.09 -0.74 -17.21
CA GLU A 93 17.99 -0.87 -16.05
C GLU A 93 17.81 -2.21 -15.33
N THR A 94 16.57 -2.69 -15.22
CA THR A 94 16.29 -3.99 -14.58
C THR A 94 16.75 -5.16 -15.44
N ILE A 95 16.65 -5.07 -16.77
CA ILE A 95 17.18 -6.08 -17.70
C ILE A 95 18.70 -6.11 -17.62
N ASP A 96 19.36 -4.95 -17.66
CA ASP A 96 20.82 -4.83 -17.59
C ASP A 96 21.36 -5.33 -16.25
N ALA A 97 20.72 -4.95 -15.13
CA ALA A 97 21.09 -5.43 -13.80
C ALA A 97 20.89 -6.96 -13.68
N PHE A 98 19.83 -7.50 -14.27
CA PHE A 98 19.59 -8.94 -14.29
C PHE A 98 20.64 -9.66 -15.16
N ALA A 99 20.96 -9.14 -16.34
CA ALA A 99 21.97 -9.69 -17.24
C ALA A 99 23.36 -9.67 -16.58
N ALA A 100 23.72 -8.58 -15.90
CA ALA A 100 24.96 -8.47 -15.14
C ALA A 100 25.05 -9.50 -14.00
N ARG A 101 23.93 -9.80 -13.33
CA ARG A 101 23.88 -10.85 -12.29
C ARG A 101 23.89 -12.26 -12.85
N LYS A 102 23.42 -12.48 -14.08
CA LYS A 102 23.29 -13.80 -14.72
C LYS A 102 24.50 -14.22 -15.54
N SER A 103 25.70 -13.73 -15.22
CA SER A 103 26.96 -14.30 -15.73
C SER A 103 27.32 -15.60 -14.99
N ARG A 104 26.47 -16.62 -15.14
CA ARG A 104 26.90 -18.02 -15.04
C ARG A 104 26.63 -18.65 -16.41
N PRO A 105 27.65 -18.86 -17.26
CA PRO A 105 27.43 -19.55 -18.51
C PRO A 105 26.96 -20.96 -18.18
N ILE A 106 25.70 -21.24 -18.52
CA ILE A 106 25.15 -22.58 -18.47
C ILE A 106 25.83 -23.30 -19.64
N ARG A 107 26.88 -24.06 -19.34
CA ARG A 107 27.52 -24.96 -20.31
C ARG A 107 26.54 -26.11 -20.55
N PHE A 108 26.01 -26.17 -21.77
CA PHE A 108 25.40 -27.37 -22.32
C PHE A 108 26.51 -28.37 -22.69
#